data_AF-A0A0M3QF59-F1
#
_entry.id   AF-A0A0M3QF59-F1
#
_cell.length_a   1.000
_cell.length_b   1.000
_cell.length_c   1.000
_cell.angle_alpha   90.00
_cell.angle_beta   90.00
_cell.angle_gamma   90.00
#
_symmetry.space_group_name_H-M   'P 1'
#
loop_
_entity.id
_entity.type
_entity.pdbx_description
1 polymer ?
#
loop_
_entity_poly.entity_id
_entity_poly.type
_entity_poly.pdbx_seq_one_letter_code
_entity_poly.pdbx_strand_id
1 'polypeptide(L)' 'MTEQIDKAHLVGLKFRGSKVKKIDKDGRKMTAYEPYERPLQPKDVLAFTETETTVTLVTADGQKLTVEKKAEKK' A
#
# COMPACT_ATOMS: atom_id res chain seq x y z
N MET A 1 2.76 11.78 -17.97
CA MET A 1 3.62 10.61 -17.68
C MET A 1 3.48 10.35 -16.20
N THR A 2 3.02 9.17 -15.78
CA THR A 2 2.89 8.86 -14.35
C THR A 2 4.30 8.66 -13.82
N GLU A 3 4.82 9.63 -13.07
CA GLU A 3 6.07 9.47 -12.35
C GLU A 3 5.94 8.20 -11.49
N GLN A 4 6.68 7.15 -11.83
CA GLN A 4 6.69 5.93 -11.04
C GLN A 4 7.61 6.18 -9.87
N ILE A 5 7.06 6.15 -8.65
CA ILE A 5 7.87 6.23 -7.43
C ILE A 5 8.92 5.12 -7.42
N ASP A 6 10.13 5.49 -6.99
CA ASP A 6 11.24 4.55 -6.88
C ASP A 6 10.90 3.41 -5.90
N LYS A 7 11.23 2.18 -6.28
CA LYS A 7 10.99 0.99 -5.46
C LYS A 7 11.72 1.07 -4.11
N ALA A 8 12.84 1.79 -4.03
CA ALA A 8 13.60 1.98 -2.80
C ALA A 8 12.74 2.62 -1.68
N HIS A 9 11.85 3.56 -2.03
CA HIS A 9 10.96 4.23 -1.07
C HIS A 9 9.79 3.36 -0.60
N LEU A 10 9.56 2.23 -1.26
CA LEU A 10 8.46 1.31 -0.92
C LEU A 10 8.94 0.14 -0.03
N VAL A 11 10.25 0.01 0.18
CA VAL A 11 10.82 -1.07 0.99
C VAL A 11 10.38 -0.94 2.44
N GLY A 12 9.73 -1.99 2.97
CA GLY A 12 9.20 -2.01 4.33
C GLY A 12 7.77 -1.49 4.47
N LEU A 13 7.20 -0.89 3.42
CA LEU A 13 5.79 -0.50 3.42
C LEU A 13 4.88 -1.65 3.06
N LYS A 14 3.72 -1.71 3.71
CA LYS A 14 2.71 -2.74 3.50
C LYS A 14 1.43 -2.14 2.93
N PHE A 15 0.93 -2.78 1.89
CA PHE A 15 -0.42 -2.59 1.40
C PHE A 15 -1.39 -3.43 2.22
N ARG A 16 -2.49 -2.83 2.67
CA ARG A 16 -3.59 -3.54 3.32
C ARG A 16 -4.77 -3.61 2.38
N GLY A 17 -5.39 -4.77 2.27
CA GLY A 17 -6.62 -4.92 1.51
C GLY A 17 -7.51 -5.98 2.10
N SER A 18 -8.69 -6.11 1.51
CA SER A 18 -9.65 -7.16 1.85
C SER A 18 -9.89 -8.04 0.63
N LYS A 19 -9.74 -9.36 0.78
CA LYS A 19 -10.14 -10.32 -0.24
C LYS A 19 -11.57 -10.78 0.05
N VAL A 20 -12.38 -10.79 -1.00
CA VAL A 20 -13.73 -11.35 -0.93
C VAL A 20 -13.64 -12.84 -1.15
N LYS A 21 -14.15 -13.61 -0.19
CA LYS A 21 -14.26 -15.06 -0.27
C LYS A 21 -15.71 -15.45 -0.11
N LYS A 22 -16.23 -16.20 -1.07
CA LYS A 22 -17.54 -16.82 -0.94
C LYS A 22 -17.36 -18.08 -0.10
N ILE A 23 -17.90 -18.08 1.10
CA ILE A 23 -17.94 -19.24 1.98
C ILE A 23 -19.36 -19.81 1.98
N ASP A 24 -19.46 -21.13 1.93
CA ASP A 24 -20.72 -21.82 2.19
C ASP A 24 -20.72 -22.20 3.67
N LYS A 25 -21.65 -21.62 4.44
CA LYS A 25 -21.81 -21.91 5.85
C LYS A 25 -23.28 -22.25 6.10
N ASP A 26 -23.55 -23.47 6.54
CA ASP A 26 -24.90 -23.99 6.79
C ASP A 26 -25.83 -23.87 5.55
N GLY A 27 -25.33 -24.20 4.36
CA GLY A 27 -26.09 -24.14 3.11
C GLY A 27 -26.41 -22.73 2.61
N ARG A 28 -25.83 -21.70 3.24
CA ARG A 28 -25.94 -20.30 2.81
C ARG A 28 -24.61 -19.81 2.28
N LYS A 29 -24.64 -19.30 1.04
CA LYS A 29 -23.51 -18.57 0.43
C LYS A 29 -23.37 -17.23 1.14
N MET A 30 -22.35 -17.08 1.98
CA MET A 30 -21.98 -15.83 2.62
C MET A 30 -20.74 -15.23 1.95
N THR A 31 -20.71 -13.90 1.89
CA THR A 31 -19.54 -13.14 1.48
C THR A 31 -18.71 -12.83 2.72
N ALA A 32 -17.55 -13.48 2.86
CA ALA A 32 -16.57 -13.17 3.88
C ALA A 32 -15.51 -12.22 3.32
N TYR A 33 -15.08 -11.26 4.13
CA TYR A 33 -13.98 -10.35 3.83
C TYR A 33 -12.77 -10.76 4.69
N GLU A 34 -11.76 -11.36 4.07
CA GLU A 34 -10.50 -11.70 4.75
C GLU A 34 -9.50 -10.55 4.56
N PRO A 35 -9.04 -9.88 5.63
CA PRO A 35 -7.99 -8.89 5.52
C PRO A 35 -6.68 -9.58 5.10
N TYR A 36 -5.90 -8.91 4.26
CA TYR A 36 -4.57 -9.36 3.88
C TYR A 36 -3.58 -8.20 3.89
N GLU A 37 -2.33 -8.51 4.21
CA GLU A 37 -1.21 -7.61 4.10
C GLU A 37 -0.23 -8.14 3.05
N ARG A 38 0.35 -7.26 2.25
CA ARG A 38 1.44 -7.59 1.32
C ARG A 38 2.40 -6.41 1.18
N PRO A 39 3.63 -6.60 0.67
CA PRO A 39 4.51 -5.49 0.35
C PRO A 39 3.83 -4.51 -0.63
N LEU A 40 4.01 -3.21 -0.38
CA LEU A 40 3.50 -2.16 -1.25
C LEU A 40 4.21 -2.23 -2.61
N GLN A 41 3.46 -2.18 -3.70
CA GLN A 41 4.02 -2.14 -5.05
C GLN A 41 3.81 -0.74 -5.66
N PRO A 42 4.65 -0.30 -6.61
CA PRO A 42 4.50 1.02 -7.24
C PRO A 42 3.12 1.22 -7.89
N LYS A 43 2.51 0.15 -8.39
CA LYS A 43 1.17 0.17 -8.98
C LYS A 43 0.05 0.47 -7.96
N ASP A 44 0.32 0.28 -6.67
CA ASP A 44 -0.64 0.53 -5.60
C ASP A 44 -0.55 1.97 -5.10
N VAL A 45 0.39 2.76 -5.60
CA VAL A 45 0.56 4.17 -5.26
C VAL A 45 -0.25 4.98 -6.27
N LEU A 46 -1.28 5.68 -5.76
CA LEU A 46 -2.13 6.55 -6.58
C LEU A 46 -1.46 7.90 -6.84
N ALA A 47 -0.81 8.43 -5.80
CA ALA A 47 -0.08 9.68 -5.85
C ALA A 47 1.06 9.64 -4.85
N PHE A 48 2.12 10.38 -5.12
CA PHE A 48 3.16 10.63 -4.15
C PHE A 48 3.60 12.09 -4.22
N THR A 49 4.14 12.58 -3.12
CA THR A 49 4.70 13.91 -3.00
C THR A 49 6.05 13.77 -2.35
N GLU A 50 7.08 14.21 -3.06
CA GLU A 50 8.45 14.17 -2.61
C GLU A 50 8.88 15.57 -2.18
N THR A 51 9.47 15.65 -1.00
CA THR A 51 10.14 16.84 -0.47
C THR A 51 11.62 16.51 -0.27
N GLU A 52 12.43 17.51 0.10
CA GLU A 52 13.85 17.30 0.39
C GLU A 52 14.08 16.26 1.49
N THR A 53 13.18 16.19 2.48
CA THR A 53 13.34 15.36 3.68
C THR A 53 12.38 14.18 3.76
N THR A 54 11.22 14.24 3.10
CA THR A 54 10.17 13.22 3.23
C THR A 54 9.53 12.86 1.90
N VAL A 55 9.05 11.63 1.80
CA VAL A 55 8.22 11.13 0.71
C VAL A 55 6.87 10.77 1.31
N THR A 56 5.82 11.44 0.86
CA THR A 56 4.44 11.13 1.22
C THR A 56 3.79 10.34 0.10
N LEU A 57 3.27 9.17 0.42
CA LEU A 57 2.61 8.23 -0.48
C LEU A 57 1.12 8.21 -0.18
N VAL A 58 0.30 8.22 -1.23
CA VAL A 58 -1.13 7.93 -1.16
C VAL A 58 -1.35 6.61 -1.87
N THR A 59 -1.82 5.61 -1.12
CA THR A 59 -1.98 4.25 -1.60
C THR A 59 -3.44 3.98 -2.01
N ALA A 60 -3.64 2.98 -2.87
CA ALA A 60 -4.95 2.63 -3.41
C ALA A 60 -5.92 2.06 -2.35
N ASP A 61 -5.42 1.63 -1.21
CA ASP A 61 -6.21 1.27 -0.03
C ASP A 61 -6.64 2.48 0.82
N GLY A 62 -6.34 3.70 0.36
CA GLY A 62 -6.74 4.94 1.01
C GLY A 62 -5.84 5.35 2.18
N GLN A 63 -4.70 4.68 2.37
CA GLN A 63 -3.73 5.08 3.38
C GLN A 63 -2.80 6.18 2.86
N LYS A 64 -2.41 7.06 3.79
CA LYS A 64 -1.37 8.06 3.56
C LYS A 64 -0.15 7.66 4.39
N LEU A 65 0.94 7.34 3.72
CA LEU A 65 2.20 6.90 4.35
C LEU A 65 3.24 7.99 4.16
N THR A 66 3.80 8.52 5.24
CA THR A 66 4.93 9.45 5.16
C THR A 66 6.19 8.71 5.57
N VAL A 67 7.15 8.66 4.64
CA VAL A 67 8.46 8.05 4.85
C VAL A 67 9.49 9.17 4.88
N GLU A 68 10.25 9.26 5.96
CA GLU A 68 11.41 10.14 5.98
C GLU A 68 12.48 9.56 5.06
N LYS A 69 12.98 10.37 4.12
CA LYS A 69 14.25 10.06 3.47
C LYS A 69 15.27 10.13 4.59
N LYS A 70 15.67 8.99 5.14
CA LYS A 70 16.89 8.94 5.93
C LYS A 70 17.96 9.44 4.98
N ALA A 71 18.37 10.70 5.15
CA ALA A 71 19.67 11.14 4.70
C ALA A 71 20.62 10.09 5.25
N GLU A 72 21.20 9.27 4.36
CA GLU A 72 22.33 8.44 4.71
C GLU A 72 23.34 9.38 5.34
N LYS A 73 23.37 9.39 6.68
CA LYS A 73 24.38 10.13 7.42
C LYS A 73 25.67 9.39 7.16
N LYS A 74 26.49 10.03 6.31
CA LYS A 74 27.94 9.87 6.12
C LYS A 74 28.41 8.64 5.38
#